data_AF-A0A377IXJ1-F1
#
_entry.id   AF-A0A377IXJ1-F1
#
_cell.length_a   1.000
_cell.length_b   1.000
_cell.length_c   1.000
_cell.angle_alpha   90.00
_cell.angle_beta   90.00
_cell.angle_gamma   90.00
#
_symmetry.space_group_name_H-M   'P 1'
#
loop_
_entity.id
_entity.type
_entity.pdbx_description
1 polymer ?
#
loop_
_entity_poly.entity_id
_entity_poly.type
_entity_poly.pdbx_seq_one_letter_code
_entity_poly.pdbx_strand_id
1 'polypeptide(L)'
;MLAGLLLGGCKEENPAANQHNEQIAQLTAQVAELKAQLAQAEERQKGLIPALVLQPKVIFSQTEETTTEDKRTVSTTFTITGLSDSGQDWLDQLLLRQFEPQQTNLTNREQLATFYQQEFNLDKTEDAFNQELSKTLNFLSQRGKLALFSLRTYSYSGGAHGMYRTQYLNIDLARQRLLTFDDVFKADSRASLKAALWDIYTQYGAIHEDEVFTNKQDFNVPDNFYLAIDGVHFVYELYEIASFAEGEQELVIGWSQLQDWLTEDFKAAGYFVTKQ
;
A
#
# COMPACT_ATOMS: atom_id res chain seq x y z
N MET A 1 99.78 -20.11 23.94
CA MET A 1 98.60 -19.57 24.65
C MET A 1 98.01 -18.46 23.83
N LEU A 2 96.69 -18.53 23.61
CA LEU A 2 95.67 -17.49 23.33
C LEU A 2 96.07 -16.27 22.46
N ALA A 3 95.26 -15.82 21.49
CA ALA A 3 93.80 -15.73 21.53
C ALA A 3 93.21 -15.73 20.11
N GLY A 4 92.06 -16.40 19.97
CA GLY A 4 91.21 -16.32 18.77
C GLY A 4 90.38 -15.04 18.78
N LEU A 5 90.30 -14.36 17.63
CA LEU A 5 89.32 -13.32 17.36
C LEU A 5 87.99 -13.99 16.94
N LEU A 6 86.96 -13.84 17.76
CA LEU A 6 85.56 -14.03 17.38
C LEU A 6 85.00 -12.67 16.96
N LEU A 7 84.76 -12.48 15.66
CA LEU A 7 83.91 -11.39 15.18
C LEU A 7 82.46 -11.87 15.21
N GLY A 8 81.75 -11.51 16.28
CA GLY A 8 80.29 -11.59 16.32
C GLY A 8 79.69 -10.51 15.43
N GLY A 9 78.99 -10.90 14.38
CA GLY A 9 78.18 -9.99 13.58
C GLY A 9 76.91 -9.61 14.35
N CYS A 10 76.81 -8.35 14.76
CA CYS A 10 75.53 -7.77 15.18
C CYS A 10 74.64 -7.60 13.94
N LYS A 11 73.48 -8.24 13.94
CA LYS A 11 72.37 -7.92 13.03
C LYS A 11 71.85 -6.54 13.43
N GLU A 12 72.09 -5.52 12.60
CA GLU A 12 71.40 -4.24 12.76
C GLU A 12 69.93 -4.42 12.38
N GLU A 13 69.03 -4.36 13.37
CA GLU A 13 67.59 -4.28 13.13
C GLU A 13 67.24 -2.86 12.69
N ASN A 14 66.64 -2.71 11.51
CA ASN A 14 66.24 -1.41 10.95
C ASN A 14 64.90 -0.95 11.59
N PRO A 15 64.89 0.06 12.47
CA PRO A 15 63.71 0.45 13.24
C PRO A 15 62.55 0.95 12.35
N ALA A 16 62.87 1.56 11.21
CA ALA A 16 61.87 2.04 10.25
C ALA A 16 61.14 0.88 9.55
N ALA A 17 61.81 -0.25 9.34
CA ALA A 17 61.18 -1.45 8.76
C ALA A 17 60.23 -2.10 9.78
N ASN A 18 60.59 -2.13 11.06
CA ASN A 18 59.71 -2.60 12.12
C ASN A 18 58.48 -1.70 12.29
N GLN A 19 58.67 -0.38 12.25
CA GLN A 19 57.58 0.59 12.36
C GLN A 19 56.60 0.52 11.16
N HIS A 20 57.10 0.34 9.93
CA HIS A 20 56.24 0.12 8.77
C HIS A 20 55.47 -1.22 8.86
N ASN A 21 56.11 -2.28 9.34
CA ASN A 21 55.44 -3.58 9.50
C ASN A 21 54.32 -3.53 10.55
N GLU A 22 54.53 -2.82 11.66
CA GLU A 22 53.49 -2.56 12.66
C GLU A 22 52.33 -1.75 12.08
N GLN A 23 52.64 -0.72 11.28
CA GLN A 23 51.61 0.10 10.63
C GLN A 23 50.81 -0.68 9.59
N ILE A 24 51.44 -1.57 8.82
CA ILE A 24 50.76 -2.48 7.88
C ILE A 24 49.86 -3.45 8.65
N ALA A 25 50.33 -4.02 9.77
CA ALA A 25 49.53 -4.91 10.60
C ALA A 25 48.30 -4.19 11.19
N GLN A 26 48.48 -2.96 11.66
CA GLN A 26 47.39 -2.14 12.21
C GLN A 26 46.36 -1.76 11.14
N LEU A 27 46.81 -1.35 9.94
CA LEU A 27 45.92 -1.07 8.82
C LEU A 27 45.17 -2.32 8.36
N THR A 28 45.84 -3.47 8.32
CA THR A 28 45.22 -4.75 7.96
C THR A 28 44.13 -5.14 8.95
N ALA A 29 44.37 -4.96 10.26
CA ALA A 29 43.38 -5.19 11.30
C ALA A 29 42.18 -4.23 11.18
N GLN A 30 42.42 -2.94 10.94
CA GLN A 30 41.34 -1.96 10.72
C GLN A 30 40.48 -2.31 9.49
N VAL A 31 41.10 -2.73 8.38
CA VAL A 31 40.36 -3.15 7.18
C VAL A 31 39.52 -4.39 7.46
N ALA A 32 40.04 -5.36 8.22
CA ALA A 32 39.27 -6.55 8.60
C ALA A 32 38.07 -6.19 9.49
N GLU A 33 38.24 -5.28 10.45
CA GLU A 33 37.17 -4.80 11.30
C GLU A 33 36.11 -4.01 10.52
N LEU A 34 36.51 -3.08 9.65
CA LEU A 34 35.58 -2.32 8.82
C LEU A 34 34.75 -3.24 7.89
N LYS A 35 35.36 -4.30 7.35
CA LYS A 35 34.63 -5.31 6.56
C LYS A 35 33.60 -6.06 7.40
N ALA A 36 33.93 -6.42 8.63
CA ALA A 36 32.99 -7.08 9.53
C ALA A 36 31.83 -6.15 9.94
N GLN A 37 32.13 -4.87 10.20
CA GLN A 37 31.13 -3.86 10.49
C GLN A 37 30.21 -3.60 9.29
N LEU A 38 30.76 -3.52 8.07
CA LEU A 38 29.97 -3.39 6.84
C LEU A 38 29.04 -4.58 6.65
N ALA A 39 29.54 -5.82 6.79
CA ALA A 39 28.72 -7.02 6.67
C ALA A 39 27.59 -7.05 7.71
N GLN A 40 27.85 -6.64 8.95
CA GLN A 40 26.79 -6.51 9.98
C GLN A 40 25.79 -5.41 9.64
N ALA A 41 26.23 -4.28 9.09
CA ALA A 41 25.36 -3.18 8.70
C ALA A 41 24.46 -3.58 7.52
N GLU A 42 25.01 -4.25 6.51
CA GLU A 42 24.27 -4.82 5.38
C GLU A 42 23.23 -5.84 5.85
N GLU A 43 23.59 -6.71 6.80
CA GLU A 43 22.65 -7.69 7.35
C GLU A 43 21.53 -7.04 8.18
N ARG A 44 21.85 -6.00 8.96
CA ARG A 44 20.82 -5.19 9.65
C ARG A 44 19.93 -4.46 8.66
N GLN A 45 20.48 -4.02 7.54
CA GLN A 45 19.74 -3.33 6.48
C GLN A 45 18.77 -4.26 5.75
N LYS A 46 19.12 -5.52 5.50
CA LYS A 46 18.21 -6.50 4.87
C LYS A 46 16.92 -6.75 5.65
N GLY A 47 16.93 -6.58 6.97
CA GLY A 47 15.75 -6.72 7.82
C GLY A 47 14.93 -5.45 8.00
N LEU A 48 15.44 -4.30 7.53
CA LEU A 48 14.76 -3.01 7.64
C LEU A 48 13.80 -2.83 6.46
N ILE A 49 12.54 -2.56 6.78
CA ILE A 49 11.54 -2.22 5.77
C ILE A 49 11.76 -0.75 5.40
N PRO A 50 12.08 -0.43 4.13
CA PRO A 50 12.35 0.93 3.74
C PRO A 50 11.10 1.80 3.89
N ALA A 51 11.32 3.06 4.24
CA ALA A 51 10.25 4.04 4.21
C ALA A 51 9.82 4.29 2.76
N LEU A 52 8.52 4.24 2.50
CA LEU A 52 7.95 4.54 1.20
C LEU A 52 7.90 6.06 1.01
N VAL A 53 8.46 6.52 -0.11
CA VAL A 53 8.37 7.92 -0.55
C VAL A 53 7.75 7.91 -1.94
N LEU A 54 6.43 8.11 -1.96
CA LEU A 54 5.62 7.97 -3.17
C LEU A 54 4.97 9.30 -3.51
N GLN A 55 5.02 9.68 -4.79
CA GLN A 55 4.39 10.88 -5.31
C GLN A 55 3.36 10.49 -6.39
N PRO A 56 2.28 11.26 -6.56
CA PRO A 56 1.35 11.05 -7.67
C PRO A 56 2.09 11.06 -9.02
N LYS A 57 1.76 10.09 -9.88
CA LYS A 57 2.33 9.96 -11.22
C LYS A 57 1.22 9.61 -12.20
N VAL A 58 0.95 10.53 -13.13
CA VAL A 58 -0.01 10.29 -14.22
C VAL A 58 0.47 9.12 -15.06
N ILE A 59 -0.42 8.14 -15.26
CA ILE A 59 -0.21 6.97 -16.12
C ILE A 59 -0.85 7.23 -17.48
N PHE A 60 -2.07 7.75 -17.49
CA PHE A 60 -2.81 8.09 -18.70
C PHE A 60 -3.68 9.32 -18.43
N SER A 61 -3.73 10.25 -19.37
CA SER A 61 -4.61 11.41 -19.29
C SER A 61 -4.95 11.85 -20.70
N GLN A 62 -6.23 11.83 -21.05
CA GLN A 62 -6.70 12.26 -22.35
C GLN A 62 -8.09 12.87 -22.24
N THR A 63 -8.30 13.95 -22.98
CA THR A 63 -9.60 14.58 -23.18
C THR A 63 -9.80 14.78 -24.68
N GLU A 64 -10.99 14.44 -25.17
CA GLU A 64 -11.39 14.70 -26.56
C GLU A 64 -12.78 15.32 -26.57
N GLU A 65 -12.96 16.36 -27.36
CA GLU A 65 -14.24 17.04 -27.52
C GLU A 65 -14.88 16.65 -28.86
N THR A 66 -16.18 16.35 -28.84
CA THR A 66 -16.98 16.08 -30.03
C THR A 66 -18.16 17.04 -30.07
N THR A 67 -18.51 17.49 -31.27
CA THR A 67 -19.75 18.27 -31.47
C THR A 67 -20.84 17.33 -31.95
N THR A 68 -21.93 17.25 -31.19
CA THR A 68 -23.11 16.44 -31.49
C THR A 68 -23.92 17.03 -32.65
N GLU A 69 -24.84 16.26 -33.23
CA GLU A 69 -25.73 16.72 -34.32
C GLU A 69 -26.56 17.97 -33.93
N ASP A 70 -26.94 18.08 -32.65
CA ASP A 70 -27.66 19.25 -32.11
C ASP A 70 -26.74 20.41 -31.71
N LYS A 71 -25.48 20.38 -32.17
CA LYS A 71 -24.45 21.42 -31.99
C LYS A 71 -24.04 21.67 -30.54
N ARG A 72 -24.19 20.67 -29.66
CA ARG A 72 -23.60 20.71 -28.32
C ARG A 72 -22.16 20.18 -28.40
N THR A 73 -21.26 20.81 -27.66
CA THR A 73 -19.92 20.27 -27.44
C THR A 73 -19.95 19.37 -26.21
N VAL A 74 -19.53 18.14 -26.38
CA VAL A 74 -19.38 17.14 -25.30
C VAL A 74 -17.93 16.68 -25.25
N SER A 75 -17.49 16.21 -24.09
CA SER A 75 -16.12 15.74 -23.87
C SER A 75 -16.08 14.34 -23.28
N THR A 76 -15.12 13.54 -23.72
CA THR A 76 -14.72 12.29 -23.06
C THR A 76 -13.37 12.53 -22.40
N THR A 77 -13.28 12.33 -21.08
CA THR A 77 -12.07 12.57 -20.29
C THR A 77 -11.68 11.35 -19.47
N PHE A 78 -10.49 10.80 -19.70
CA PHE A 78 -9.92 9.75 -18.85
C PHE A 78 -8.70 10.30 -18.13
N THR A 79 -8.63 10.16 -16.81
CA THR A 79 -7.48 10.54 -15.98
C THR A 79 -7.12 9.41 -15.02
N ILE A 80 -5.98 8.77 -15.28
CA ILE A 80 -5.48 7.64 -14.51
C ILE A 80 -4.16 8.02 -13.87
N THR A 81 -4.17 8.17 -12.54
CA THR A 81 -3.04 8.59 -11.73
C THR A 81 -2.65 7.49 -10.76
N GLY A 82 -1.44 6.96 -10.94
CA GLY A 82 -0.80 6.05 -10.00
C GLY A 82 0.20 6.77 -9.10
N LEU A 83 1.17 6.02 -8.62
CA LEU A 83 2.27 6.52 -7.81
C LEU A 83 3.60 6.39 -8.55
N SER A 84 4.62 7.14 -8.10
CA SER A 84 6.02 6.97 -8.50
C SER A 84 6.55 5.58 -8.13
N ASP A 85 7.71 5.22 -8.65
CA ASP A 85 8.35 3.93 -8.33
C ASP A 85 8.69 3.88 -6.84
N SER A 86 8.32 2.77 -6.18
CA SER A 86 8.60 2.56 -4.76
C SER A 86 10.04 2.10 -4.50
N GLY A 87 10.78 1.76 -5.57
CA GLY A 87 12.05 1.04 -5.48
C GLY A 87 11.87 -0.45 -5.18
N GLN A 88 10.63 -0.95 -5.21
CA GLN A 88 10.29 -2.35 -4.95
C GLN A 88 9.35 -2.87 -6.05
N ASP A 89 9.90 -3.62 -7.01
CA ASP A 89 9.16 -4.10 -8.18
C ASP A 89 7.88 -4.87 -7.82
N TRP A 90 7.93 -5.69 -6.75
CA TRP A 90 6.76 -6.46 -6.29
C TRP A 90 5.60 -5.55 -5.87
N LEU A 91 5.91 -4.43 -5.21
CA LEU A 91 4.92 -3.48 -4.72
C LEU A 91 4.35 -2.69 -5.88
N ASP A 92 5.21 -2.19 -6.77
CA ASP A 92 4.80 -1.45 -7.95
C ASP A 92 3.88 -2.30 -8.84
N GLN A 93 4.22 -3.57 -9.08
CA GLN A 93 3.37 -4.50 -9.82
C GLN A 93 2.05 -4.81 -9.11
N LEU A 94 2.07 -4.98 -7.78
CA LEU A 94 0.86 -5.22 -7.00
C LEU A 94 -0.10 -4.03 -7.08
N LEU A 95 0.43 -2.80 -6.97
CA LEU A 95 -0.34 -1.56 -7.04
C LEU A 95 -0.90 -1.31 -8.45
N LEU A 96 -0.12 -1.59 -9.51
CA LEU A 96 -0.59 -1.45 -10.90
C LEU A 96 -1.73 -2.41 -11.22
N ARG A 97 -1.69 -3.64 -10.70
CA ARG A 97 -2.78 -4.62 -10.86
C ARG A 97 -4.12 -4.16 -10.26
N GLN A 98 -4.12 -3.21 -9.34
CA GLN A 98 -5.36 -2.72 -8.72
C GLN A 98 -6.19 -1.87 -9.68
N PHE A 99 -5.56 -1.28 -10.69
CA PHE A 99 -6.29 -0.52 -11.70
C PHE A 99 -7.21 -1.42 -12.52
N GLU A 100 -6.78 -2.66 -12.84
CA GLU A 100 -7.54 -3.64 -13.61
C GLU A 100 -7.29 -5.08 -13.10
N PRO A 101 -7.95 -5.50 -12.01
CA PRO A 101 -7.66 -6.79 -11.36
C PRO A 101 -7.88 -8.03 -12.24
N GLN A 102 -8.74 -7.92 -13.26
CA GLN A 102 -9.03 -9.00 -14.20
C GLN A 102 -7.96 -9.16 -15.29
N GLN A 103 -7.09 -8.16 -15.47
CA GLN A 103 -6.06 -8.13 -16.51
C GLN A 103 -4.68 -8.39 -15.89
N THR A 104 -4.42 -9.64 -15.51
CA THR A 104 -3.22 -10.03 -14.73
C THR A 104 -1.90 -9.87 -15.49
N ASN A 105 -1.94 -9.64 -16.81
CA ASN A 105 -0.79 -9.41 -17.68
C ASN A 105 -0.31 -7.93 -17.70
N LEU A 106 -1.07 -7.00 -17.13
CA LEU A 106 -0.68 -5.59 -17.01
C LEU A 106 0.30 -5.43 -15.86
N THR A 107 1.59 -5.52 -16.19
CA THR A 107 2.69 -5.56 -15.21
C THR A 107 3.47 -4.26 -15.11
N ASN A 108 3.25 -3.31 -16.02
CA ASN A 108 3.92 -2.02 -16.02
C ASN A 108 3.02 -0.87 -16.49
N ARG A 109 3.49 0.38 -16.30
CA ARG A 109 2.72 1.60 -16.60
C ARG A 109 2.46 1.81 -18.10
N GLU A 110 3.36 1.39 -18.98
CA GLU A 110 3.17 1.53 -20.43
C GLU A 110 2.05 0.63 -20.93
N GLN A 111 2.00 -0.61 -20.44
CA GLN A 111 0.91 -1.54 -20.72
C GLN A 111 -0.43 -1.00 -20.20
N LEU A 112 -0.44 -0.46 -18.98
CA LEU A 112 -1.65 0.12 -18.39
C LEU A 112 -2.11 1.38 -19.14
N ALA A 113 -1.17 2.26 -19.56
CA ALA A 113 -1.48 3.41 -20.39
C ALA A 113 -2.03 2.98 -21.76
N THR A 114 -1.46 1.94 -22.37
CA THR A 114 -1.95 1.36 -23.63
C THR A 114 -3.36 0.80 -23.47
N PHE A 115 -3.62 0.09 -22.37
CA PHE A 115 -4.94 -0.41 -22.04
C PHE A 115 -5.96 0.74 -21.95
N TYR A 116 -5.69 1.77 -21.15
CA TYR A 116 -6.61 2.90 -21.03
C TYR A 116 -6.74 3.74 -22.29
N GLN A 117 -5.71 3.77 -23.14
CA GLN A 117 -5.82 4.36 -24.48
C GLN A 117 -6.82 3.57 -25.35
N GLN A 118 -6.82 2.24 -25.27
CA GLN A 118 -7.77 1.39 -25.98
C GLN A 118 -9.18 1.58 -25.45
N GLU A 119 -9.38 1.52 -24.13
CA GLU A 119 -10.67 1.78 -23.48
C GLU A 119 -11.19 3.18 -23.84
N PHE A 120 -10.34 4.21 -23.77
CA PHE A 120 -10.70 5.57 -24.17
C PHE A 120 -11.20 5.65 -25.61
N ASN A 121 -10.61 4.88 -26.53
CA ASN A 121 -11.03 4.85 -27.92
C ASN A 121 -12.32 4.04 -28.15
N LEU A 122 -12.64 3.09 -27.27
CA LEU A 122 -13.89 2.31 -27.32
C LEU A 122 -15.07 3.11 -26.74
N ASP A 123 -14.84 3.90 -25.69
CA ASP A 123 -15.84 4.79 -25.07
C ASP A 123 -16.14 6.04 -25.91
N LYS A 124 -15.52 6.19 -27.08
CA LYS A 124 -15.89 7.20 -28.08
C LYS A 124 -17.20 6.85 -28.74
N THR A 125 -18.28 7.04 -28.01
CA THR A 125 -19.65 6.98 -28.53
C THR A 125 -20.05 8.36 -29.05
N GLU A 126 -20.93 8.44 -30.05
CA GLU A 126 -21.61 9.70 -30.47
C GLU A 126 -22.64 10.20 -29.44
N ASP A 127 -22.49 9.81 -28.17
CA ASP A 127 -23.42 10.12 -27.11
C ASP A 127 -23.45 11.61 -26.82
N ALA A 128 -24.64 12.13 -26.58
CA ALA A 128 -24.86 13.56 -26.47
C ALA A 128 -24.59 14.13 -25.07
N PHE A 129 -23.64 13.55 -24.33
CA PHE A 129 -23.27 13.98 -22.98
C PHE A 129 -21.77 13.78 -22.71
N ASN A 130 -21.26 14.53 -21.72
CA ASN A 130 -19.88 14.36 -21.25
C ASN A 130 -19.68 12.98 -20.62
N GLN A 131 -18.48 12.45 -20.77
CA GLN A 131 -18.04 11.21 -20.15
C GLN A 131 -16.75 11.45 -19.40
N GLU A 132 -16.63 10.84 -18.22
CA GLU A 132 -15.44 10.95 -17.40
C GLU A 132 -15.11 9.61 -16.73
N LEU A 133 -13.85 9.21 -16.80
CA LEU A 133 -13.29 8.17 -15.95
C LEU A 133 -12.07 8.74 -15.23
N SER A 134 -12.08 8.67 -13.90
CA SER A 134 -10.92 9.02 -13.10
C SER A 134 -10.56 7.87 -12.16
N LYS A 135 -9.30 7.44 -12.18
CA LYS A 135 -8.74 6.49 -11.21
C LYS A 135 -7.51 7.09 -10.57
N THR A 136 -7.51 7.23 -9.24
CA THR A 136 -6.40 7.83 -8.49
C THR A 136 -6.00 6.92 -7.34
N LEU A 137 -4.75 6.43 -7.39
CA LEU A 137 -4.12 5.69 -6.30
C LEU A 137 -3.35 6.65 -5.39
N ASN A 138 -3.63 6.62 -4.10
CA ASN A 138 -2.95 7.41 -3.08
C ASN A 138 -2.22 6.51 -2.09
N PHE A 139 -1.02 6.91 -1.68
CA PHE A 139 -0.36 6.40 -0.50
C PHE A 139 -0.83 7.20 0.72
N LEU A 140 -1.42 6.55 1.71
CA LEU A 140 -2.02 7.22 2.87
C LEU A 140 -1.09 7.21 4.07
N SER A 141 -0.51 6.05 4.40
CA SER A 141 0.42 5.94 5.53
C SER A 141 1.25 4.67 5.50
N GLN A 142 2.37 4.68 6.23
CA GLN A 142 3.13 3.49 6.57
C GLN A 142 3.36 3.45 8.08
N ARG A 143 2.97 2.35 8.72
CA ARG A 143 3.24 2.06 10.14
C ARG A 143 4.07 0.80 10.23
N GLY A 144 5.40 0.97 10.26
CA GLY A 144 6.35 -0.14 10.20
C GLY A 144 6.17 -0.95 8.91
N LYS A 145 5.72 -2.19 9.06
CA LYS A 145 5.49 -3.12 7.94
C LYS A 145 4.12 -2.99 7.27
N LEU A 146 3.20 -2.25 7.85
CA LEU A 146 1.88 -2.03 7.26
C LEU A 146 1.89 -0.75 6.43
N ALA A 147 1.61 -0.84 5.14
CA ALA A 147 1.37 0.31 4.27
C ALA A 147 -0.11 0.35 3.87
N LEU A 148 -0.70 1.54 3.91
CA LEU A 148 -2.09 1.78 3.55
C LEU A 148 -2.16 2.64 2.30
N PHE A 149 -2.95 2.20 1.33
CA PHE A 149 -3.26 2.91 0.10
C PHE A 149 -4.76 2.98 -0.12
N SER A 150 -5.20 3.94 -0.94
CA SER A 150 -6.57 4.01 -1.46
C SER A 150 -6.57 4.14 -2.97
N LEU A 151 -7.44 3.41 -3.66
CA LEU A 151 -7.76 3.60 -5.08
C LEU A 151 -9.16 4.20 -5.19
N ARG A 152 -9.24 5.49 -5.50
CA ARG A 152 -10.51 6.15 -5.80
C ARG A 152 -10.81 6.02 -7.28
N THR A 153 -11.98 5.49 -7.61
CA THR A 153 -12.52 5.42 -8.98
C THR A 153 -13.75 6.30 -9.05
N TYR A 154 -13.81 7.18 -10.05
CA TYR A 154 -14.99 7.96 -10.41
C TYR A 154 -15.32 7.69 -11.87
N SER A 155 -16.59 7.56 -12.19
CA SER A 155 -17.08 7.41 -13.55
C SER A 155 -18.37 8.21 -13.76
N TYR A 156 -18.47 8.88 -14.90
CA TYR A 156 -19.68 9.54 -15.37
C TYR A 156 -19.89 9.17 -16.83
N SER A 157 -21.09 8.69 -17.14
CA SER A 157 -21.49 8.29 -18.49
C SER A 157 -22.91 8.82 -18.78
N GLY A 158 -23.18 10.05 -18.35
CA GLY A 158 -24.50 10.68 -18.44
C GLY A 158 -25.35 10.51 -17.17
N GLY A 159 -26.50 11.20 -17.13
CA GLY A 159 -27.42 11.21 -16.00
C GLY A 159 -27.27 12.43 -15.08
N ALA A 160 -27.77 12.33 -13.85
CA ALA A 160 -27.80 13.45 -12.91
C ALA A 160 -26.44 13.74 -12.25
N HIS A 161 -25.63 12.70 -12.01
CA HIS A 161 -24.32 12.80 -11.39
C HIS A 161 -23.45 11.59 -11.76
N GLY A 162 -22.13 11.70 -11.57
CA GLY A 162 -21.24 10.54 -11.63
C GLY A 162 -21.29 9.69 -10.38
N MET A 163 -20.68 8.52 -10.45
CA MET A 163 -20.53 7.56 -9.37
C MET A 163 -19.07 7.46 -8.97
N TYR A 164 -18.81 7.25 -7.69
CA TYR A 164 -17.46 6.94 -7.24
C TYR A 164 -17.45 5.86 -6.17
N ARG A 165 -16.29 5.23 -6.04
CA ARG A 165 -15.94 4.36 -4.92
C ARG A 165 -14.48 4.52 -4.53
N THR A 166 -14.15 4.23 -3.28
CA THR A 166 -12.80 4.28 -2.73
C THR A 166 -12.45 2.92 -2.15
N GLN A 167 -11.56 2.19 -2.82
CA GLN A 167 -11.06 0.89 -2.36
C GLN A 167 -9.80 1.08 -1.52
N TYR A 168 -9.68 0.41 -0.39
CA TYR A 168 -8.51 0.48 0.49
C TYR A 168 -7.65 -0.78 0.40
N LEU A 169 -6.33 -0.59 0.48
CA LEU A 169 -5.34 -1.65 0.34
C LEU A 169 -4.45 -1.69 1.56
N ASN A 170 -4.60 -2.73 2.37
CA ASN A 170 -3.74 -2.99 3.53
C ASN A 170 -2.58 -3.90 3.09
N ILE A 171 -1.37 -3.37 2.95
CA ILE A 171 -0.23 -4.11 2.42
C ILE A 171 0.75 -4.44 3.54
N ASP A 172 1.07 -5.73 3.68
CA ASP A 172 2.19 -6.20 4.49
C ASP A 172 3.48 -6.16 3.66
N LEU A 173 4.32 -5.17 3.93
CA LEU A 173 5.62 -4.97 3.30
C LEU A 173 6.63 -6.07 3.66
N ALA A 174 6.48 -6.72 4.81
CA ALA A 174 7.39 -7.80 5.23
C ALA A 174 7.09 -9.11 4.48
N ARG A 175 5.79 -9.42 4.27
CA ARG A 175 5.35 -10.60 3.52
C ARG A 175 5.02 -10.32 2.05
N GLN A 176 5.24 -9.09 1.60
CA GLN A 176 5.07 -8.63 0.22
C GLN A 176 3.69 -8.94 -0.38
N ARG A 177 2.63 -8.69 0.38
CA ARG A 177 1.27 -9.06 -0.02
C ARG A 177 0.20 -8.10 0.48
N LEU A 178 -0.90 -8.03 -0.28
CA LEU A 178 -2.16 -7.44 0.16
C LEU A 178 -2.77 -8.36 1.24
N LEU A 179 -3.26 -7.77 2.32
CA LEU A 179 -4.06 -8.44 3.33
C LEU A 179 -5.52 -8.45 2.91
N THR A 180 -6.07 -9.64 2.73
CA THR A 180 -7.49 -9.86 2.45
C THR A 180 -8.31 -9.90 3.73
N PHE A 181 -9.64 -9.91 3.60
CA PHE A 181 -10.54 -10.09 4.75
C PHE A 181 -10.18 -11.35 5.56
N ASP A 182 -9.96 -12.48 4.88
CA ASP A 182 -9.68 -13.78 5.52
C ASP A 182 -8.27 -13.87 6.10
N ASP A 183 -7.36 -12.97 5.72
CA ASP A 183 -6.07 -12.84 6.39
C ASP A 183 -6.20 -12.18 7.77
N VAL A 184 -7.18 -11.30 7.93
CA VAL A 184 -7.39 -10.49 9.14
C VAL A 184 -8.38 -11.14 10.08
N PHE A 185 -9.49 -11.64 9.56
CA PHE A 185 -10.63 -12.14 10.32
C PHE A 185 -10.84 -13.63 10.16
N LYS A 186 -11.30 -14.29 11.24
CA LYS A 186 -11.70 -15.71 11.19
C LYS A 186 -12.94 -15.87 10.32
N ALA A 187 -13.04 -16.97 9.60
CA ALA A 187 -14.17 -17.25 8.70
C ALA A 187 -15.55 -17.22 9.40
N ASP A 188 -15.61 -17.63 10.67
CA ASP A 188 -16.84 -17.66 11.49
C ASP A 188 -17.18 -16.31 12.14
N SER A 189 -16.31 -15.30 12.02
CA SER A 189 -16.51 -13.99 12.66
C SER A 189 -17.45 -13.04 11.90
N ARG A 190 -17.78 -13.32 10.63
CA ARG A 190 -18.62 -12.43 9.79
C ARG A 190 -19.97 -12.11 10.45
N ALA A 191 -20.61 -13.07 11.11
CA ALA A 191 -21.89 -12.83 11.78
C ALA A 191 -21.75 -11.87 12.97
N SER A 192 -20.68 -12.02 13.77
CA SER A 192 -20.38 -11.14 14.90
C SER A 192 -19.99 -9.74 14.43
N LEU A 193 -19.18 -9.64 13.37
CA LEU A 193 -18.85 -8.37 12.72
C LEU A 193 -20.10 -7.67 12.19
N LYS A 194 -21.00 -8.40 11.52
CA LYS A 194 -22.28 -7.85 11.03
C LYS A 194 -23.12 -7.29 12.18
N ALA A 195 -23.21 -8.01 13.29
CA ALA A 195 -23.95 -7.54 14.48
C ALA A 195 -23.33 -6.27 15.08
N ALA A 196 -22.01 -6.23 15.26
CA ALA A 196 -21.32 -5.06 15.80
C ALA A 196 -21.43 -3.83 14.89
N LEU A 197 -21.27 -4.01 13.57
CA LEU A 197 -21.42 -2.95 12.58
C LEU A 197 -22.86 -2.44 12.53
N TRP A 198 -23.86 -3.32 12.65
CA TRP A 198 -25.27 -2.94 12.74
C TRP A 198 -25.55 -2.08 13.97
N ASP A 199 -25.02 -2.46 15.12
CA ASP A 199 -25.17 -1.67 16.35
C ASP A 199 -24.52 -0.29 16.19
N ILE A 200 -23.35 -0.19 15.55
CA ILE A 200 -22.73 1.12 15.27
C ILE A 200 -23.60 1.94 14.30
N TYR A 201 -24.07 1.33 13.21
CA TYR A 201 -24.91 1.98 12.19
C TYR A 201 -26.21 2.55 12.77
N THR A 202 -26.86 1.79 13.66
CA THR A 202 -28.10 2.21 14.35
C THR A 202 -27.85 3.08 15.59
N GLN A 203 -26.61 3.49 15.84
CA GLN A 203 -26.20 4.23 17.03
C GLN A 203 -26.66 3.54 18.34
N TYR A 204 -26.44 2.23 18.40
CA TYR A 204 -26.82 1.34 19.50
C TYR A 204 -28.33 1.38 19.79
N GLY A 205 -29.14 1.42 18.73
CA GLY A 205 -30.60 1.44 18.78
C GLY A 205 -31.23 2.82 18.99
N ALA A 206 -30.44 3.90 18.91
CA ALA A 206 -30.98 5.26 18.92
C ALA A 206 -31.68 5.63 17.59
N ILE A 207 -31.30 4.97 16.49
CA ILE A 207 -32.02 5.02 15.20
C ILE A 207 -32.87 3.75 15.10
N HIS A 208 -34.17 3.91 14.84
CA HIS A 208 -35.08 2.77 14.73
C HIS A 208 -34.92 2.04 13.38
N GLU A 209 -35.24 0.74 13.34
CA GLU A 209 -35.06 -0.09 12.12
C GLU A 209 -35.94 0.36 10.93
N ASP A 210 -37.00 1.13 11.17
CA ASP A 210 -37.84 1.73 10.13
C ASP A 210 -37.33 3.10 9.64
N GLU A 211 -36.30 3.65 10.28
CA GLU A 211 -35.67 4.93 9.95
C GLU A 211 -34.32 4.79 9.23
N VAL A 212 -33.73 3.58 9.25
CA VAL A 212 -32.47 3.30 8.55
C VAL A 212 -32.65 3.20 7.04
N PHE A 213 -31.59 3.54 6.30
CA PHE A 213 -31.56 3.45 4.84
C PHE A 213 -31.60 2.00 4.34
N THR A 214 -30.89 1.10 5.03
CA THR A 214 -30.79 -0.34 4.71
C THR A 214 -31.24 -1.17 5.91
N ASN A 215 -32.11 -2.15 5.66
CA ASN A 215 -32.57 -3.06 6.70
C ASN A 215 -31.47 -4.08 7.09
N LYS A 216 -31.64 -4.74 8.24
CA LYS A 216 -30.63 -5.67 8.79
C LYS A 216 -30.37 -6.90 7.92
N GLN A 217 -31.37 -7.33 7.16
CA GLN A 217 -31.23 -8.48 6.26
C GLN A 217 -30.25 -8.17 5.14
N ASP A 218 -30.38 -6.98 4.54
CA ASP A 218 -29.59 -6.53 3.39
C ASP A 218 -28.26 -5.85 3.78
N PHE A 219 -28.09 -5.49 5.06
CA PHE A 219 -26.84 -4.96 5.60
C PHE A 219 -25.72 -6.02 5.60
N ASN A 220 -24.59 -5.78 4.94
CA ASN A 220 -23.49 -6.74 4.83
C ASN A 220 -22.19 -6.22 5.46
N VAL A 221 -21.28 -7.12 5.81
CA VAL A 221 -19.91 -6.72 6.19
C VAL A 221 -19.14 -6.49 4.89
N PRO A 222 -18.64 -5.27 4.62
CA PRO A 222 -17.90 -5.02 3.40
C PRO A 222 -16.52 -5.66 3.47
N ASP A 223 -16.04 -6.17 2.33
CA ASP A 223 -14.65 -6.62 2.18
C ASP A 223 -13.69 -5.42 2.03
N ASN A 224 -14.22 -4.23 1.78
CA ASN A 224 -13.47 -2.98 1.73
C ASN A 224 -13.29 -2.41 3.15
N PHE A 225 -12.09 -2.57 3.69
CA PHE A 225 -11.76 -2.07 5.02
C PHE A 225 -10.31 -1.58 5.07
N TYR A 226 -9.98 -0.79 6.09
CA TYR A 226 -8.60 -0.46 6.39
C TYR A 226 -8.27 -0.53 7.88
N LEU A 227 -7.01 -0.86 8.14
CA LEU A 227 -6.47 -0.97 9.48
C LEU A 227 -5.95 0.42 9.90
N ALA A 228 -6.58 1.03 10.89
CA ALA A 228 -6.21 2.33 11.46
C ALA A 228 -5.59 2.17 12.86
N ILE A 229 -5.24 3.29 13.49
CA ILE A 229 -4.65 3.25 14.83
C ILE A 229 -5.67 2.92 15.92
N ASP A 230 -6.92 3.32 15.70
CA ASP A 230 -8.06 3.20 16.60
C ASP A 230 -8.89 1.94 16.36
N GLY A 231 -8.84 1.36 15.16
CA GLY A 231 -9.52 0.10 14.88
C GLY A 231 -9.45 -0.31 13.42
N VAL A 232 -10.45 -1.10 13.02
CA VAL A 232 -10.71 -1.41 11.61
C VAL A 232 -11.88 -0.57 11.14
N HIS A 233 -11.67 0.17 10.07
CA HIS A 233 -12.70 0.96 9.39
C HIS A 233 -13.27 0.13 8.25
N PHE A 234 -14.57 -0.11 8.29
CA PHE A 234 -15.33 -0.79 7.24
C PHE A 234 -16.01 0.26 6.38
N VAL A 235 -15.75 0.22 5.08
CA VAL A 235 -16.13 1.28 4.14
C VAL A 235 -17.24 0.77 3.25
N TYR A 236 -18.38 1.45 3.31
CA TYR A 236 -19.58 1.16 2.55
C TYR A 236 -19.65 2.09 1.34
N GLU A 237 -19.93 1.53 0.18
CA GLU A 237 -20.02 2.29 -1.07
C GLU A 237 -21.28 3.19 -1.08
N LEU A 238 -21.36 4.08 -2.06
CA LEU A 238 -22.54 4.92 -2.28
C LEU A 238 -23.81 4.06 -2.38
N TYR A 239 -24.88 4.50 -1.71
CA TYR A 239 -26.17 3.80 -1.67
C TYR A 239 -26.19 2.45 -0.98
N GLU A 240 -25.12 2.02 -0.30
CA GLU A 240 -25.15 0.75 0.41
C GLU A 240 -25.91 0.87 1.74
N ILE A 241 -25.61 1.90 2.53
CA ILE A 241 -26.23 2.13 3.85
C ILE A 241 -26.62 3.60 4.11
N ALA A 242 -26.47 4.48 3.11
CA ALA A 242 -26.82 5.89 3.19
C ALA A 242 -27.09 6.46 1.80
N SER A 243 -27.71 7.65 1.75
CA SER A 243 -27.99 8.33 0.47
C SER A 243 -26.70 8.83 -0.21
N PHE A 244 -26.76 9.10 -1.51
CA PHE A 244 -25.64 9.70 -2.24
C PHE A 244 -25.13 11.00 -1.62
N ALA A 245 -26.03 11.82 -1.07
CA ALA A 245 -25.70 13.11 -0.48
C ALA A 245 -24.82 12.98 0.78
N GLU A 246 -24.90 11.83 1.45
CA GLU A 246 -24.08 11.51 2.63
C GLU A 246 -22.73 10.91 2.25
N GLY A 247 -22.57 10.46 1.00
CA GLY A 247 -21.33 9.87 0.49
C GLY A 247 -21.08 8.45 0.97
N GLU A 248 -19.85 7.98 0.76
CA GLU A 248 -19.37 6.71 1.31
C GLU A 248 -19.36 6.78 2.84
N GLN A 249 -19.79 5.71 3.49
CA GLN A 249 -19.88 5.65 4.95
C GLN A 249 -18.75 4.79 5.53
N GLU A 250 -18.24 5.18 6.69
CA GLU A 250 -17.26 4.40 7.44
C GLU A 250 -17.80 4.02 8.81
N LEU A 251 -17.76 2.73 9.14
CA LEU A 251 -18.09 2.22 10.47
C LEU A 251 -16.83 1.63 11.10
N VAL A 252 -16.54 2.02 12.35
CA VAL A 252 -15.27 1.69 13.01
C VAL A 252 -15.49 0.71 14.16
N ILE A 253 -14.81 -0.44 14.11
CA ILE A 253 -14.72 -1.35 15.26
C ILE A 253 -13.33 -1.22 15.88
N GLY A 254 -13.29 -0.83 17.15
CA GLY A 254 -12.06 -0.67 17.90
C GLY A 254 -11.30 -1.98 18.13
N TRP A 255 -9.97 -1.91 18.19
CA TRP A 255 -9.09 -3.09 18.35
C TRP A 255 -9.43 -3.99 19.54
N SER A 256 -9.94 -3.43 20.64
CA SER A 256 -10.31 -4.21 21.84
C SER A 256 -11.48 -5.15 21.59
N GLN A 257 -12.43 -4.78 20.74
CA GLN A 257 -13.61 -5.61 20.42
C GLN A 257 -13.29 -6.70 19.41
N LEU A 258 -12.29 -6.47 18.55
CA LEU A 258 -11.93 -7.39 17.46
C LEU A 258 -11.13 -8.61 17.92
N GLN A 259 -10.59 -8.63 19.15
CA GLN A 259 -9.60 -9.64 19.58
C GLN A 259 -10.04 -11.09 19.33
N ASP A 260 -11.32 -11.42 19.56
CA ASP A 260 -11.82 -12.78 19.38
C ASP A 260 -12.10 -13.13 17.91
N TRP A 261 -12.18 -12.13 17.03
CA TRP A 261 -12.53 -12.27 15.62
C TRP A 261 -11.30 -12.25 14.70
N LEU A 262 -10.16 -11.78 15.18
CA LEU A 262 -8.91 -11.75 14.41
C LEU A 262 -8.27 -13.14 14.30
N THR A 263 -7.66 -13.44 13.15
CA THR A 263 -6.86 -14.66 12.98
C THR A 263 -5.61 -14.63 13.88
N GLU A 264 -5.14 -15.81 14.30
CA GLU A 264 -3.93 -15.89 15.12
C GLU A 264 -2.68 -15.43 14.36
N ASP A 265 -2.60 -15.69 13.05
CA ASP A 265 -1.52 -15.23 12.18
C ASP A 265 -1.47 -13.68 12.09
N PHE A 266 -2.64 -13.03 12.02
CA PHE A 266 -2.74 -11.58 12.02
C PHE A 266 -2.29 -10.98 13.36
N LYS A 267 -2.71 -11.58 14.49
CA LYS A 267 -2.26 -11.17 15.82
C LYS A 267 -0.74 -11.31 15.98
N ALA A 268 -0.21 -12.47 15.61
CA ALA A 268 1.22 -12.75 15.65
C ALA A 268 2.04 -11.80 14.76
N ALA A 269 1.43 -11.28 13.69
CA ALA A 269 2.07 -10.28 12.86
C ALA A 269 2.21 -8.91 13.56
N GLY A 270 1.38 -8.54 14.54
CA GLY A 270 1.58 -7.30 15.31
C GLY A 270 1.41 -6.02 14.49
N TYR A 271 0.38 -5.93 13.64
CA TYR A 271 0.07 -4.69 12.88
C TYR A 271 -0.61 -3.59 13.72
N PHE A 272 -1.03 -3.93 14.93
CA PHE A 272 -1.76 -3.06 15.85
C PHE A 272 -1.14 -3.20 17.25
N VAL A 273 -1.27 -2.14 18.05
CA VAL A 273 -0.79 -2.14 19.43
C VAL A 273 -1.98 -2.42 20.34
N THR A 274 -2.03 -3.61 20.95
CA THR A 274 -2.89 -3.82 22.11
C THR A 274 -2.32 -3.03 23.27
N LYS A 275 -3.04 -2.04 23.80
CA LYS A 275 -2.76 -1.61 25.17
C LYS A 275 -2.98 -2.82 26.07
N GLN A 276 -1.91 -3.33 26.67
CA GLN A 276 -1.98 -4.25 27.80
C GLN A 276 -2.56 -3.52 29.01
#